data_AF-A0AAD9WVB6-F1
#
_entry.id   AF-A0AAD9WVB6-F1
#
_cell.length_a   1.000
_cell.length_b   1.000
_cell.length_c   1.000
_cell.angle_alpha   90.00
_cell.angle_beta   90.00
_cell.angle_gamma   90.00
#
_symmetry.space_group_name_H-M   'P 1'
#
loop_
_entity.id
_entity.type
_entity.pdbx_description
1 polymer ?
#
loop_
_entity_poly.entity_id
_entity_poly.type
_entity_poly.pdbx_seq_one_letter_code
_entity_poly.pdbx_strand_id
1 'polypeptide(L)'
;MFLSCCLLKNSFLSRAFHVGRHFANPSREDIVFRAICVNLRQRKWKVLDQMAPSLTNSLVSRVVCEFRKSPKLALEFYNWVEESKGFSKTLESSCAIVHVMTDSRRFDDALSIMGNLMHVSFGGFARLVDVYELCESTPAVFDALVRACTQIGATEGAYEVIKKLRVDGCWVSIHAWNNF
;
A
#
# COMPACT_ATOMS: atom_id res chain seq x y z
N MET A 1 13.47 -20.66 18.70
CA MET A 1 14.60 -19.79 18.29
C MET A 1 14.02 -18.39 18.17
N PHE A 2 14.24 -17.59 19.21
CA PHE A 2 13.65 -16.26 19.38
C PHE A 2 14.42 -15.25 18.56
N LEU A 3 13.71 -14.35 17.86
CA LEU A 3 14.04 -12.93 17.81
C LEU A 3 12.79 -12.13 17.44
N SER A 4 12.56 -11.14 18.29
CA SER A 4 11.42 -10.23 18.36
C SER A 4 11.87 -8.85 17.84
N CYS A 5 10.86 -7.96 17.70
CA CYS A 5 10.91 -6.49 17.66
C CYS A 5 10.78 -5.91 16.23
N CYS A 6 9.85 -4.98 15.94
CA CYS A 6 9.39 -3.88 16.79
C CYS A 6 7.90 -3.51 16.55
N LEU A 7 7.09 -3.61 17.61
CA LEU A 7 5.92 -2.75 17.79
C LEU A 7 6.36 -1.50 18.55
N LEU A 8 6.02 -0.32 18.03
CA LEU A 8 6.20 0.95 18.72
C LEU A 8 5.46 0.95 20.07
N LYS A 9 6.20 1.16 21.17
CA LYS A 9 5.65 1.62 22.45
C LYS A 9 5.98 3.09 22.65
N ASN A 10 4.94 3.86 22.93
CA ASN A 10 5.01 5.25 23.39
C ASN A 10 5.07 5.26 24.93
N SER A 11 6.05 5.93 25.55
CA SER A 11 5.86 6.83 26.72
C SER A 11 7.21 7.31 27.31
N PHE A 12 7.34 8.63 27.29
CA PHE A 12 7.95 9.59 28.24
C PHE A 12 9.24 9.30 29.05
N LEU A 13 10.14 10.30 28.92
CA LEU A 13 11.16 10.83 29.85
C LEU A 13 12.48 10.04 30.05
N SER A 14 13.55 10.47 29.37
CA SER A 14 14.53 11.40 29.98
C SER A 14 15.79 11.56 29.11
N ARG A 15 16.40 12.75 29.24
CA ARG A 15 17.71 13.21 28.76
C ARG A 15 17.89 13.48 27.26
N ALA A 16 17.80 14.78 26.97
CA ALA A 16 18.34 15.45 25.81
C ALA A 16 19.82 15.07 25.59
N PHE A 17 20.09 14.41 24.47
CA PHE A 17 21.35 14.55 23.75
C PHE A 17 21.01 15.12 22.38
N HIS A 18 21.29 16.41 22.20
CA HIS A 18 21.32 17.05 20.89
C HIS A 18 22.55 16.53 20.13
N VAL A 19 22.46 15.32 19.58
CA VAL A 19 23.34 14.91 18.49
C VAL A 19 22.83 15.67 17.27
N GLY A 20 23.57 16.70 16.86
CA GLY A 20 23.29 17.45 15.64
C GLY A 20 23.10 16.45 14.51
N ARG A 21 21.88 16.37 13.97
CA ARG A 21 21.63 15.59 12.76
C ARG A 21 22.56 16.14 11.69
N HIS A 22 23.50 15.34 11.26
CA HIS A 22 24.23 15.58 10.03
C HIS A 22 23.15 15.67 8.93
N PHE A 23 22.84 16.87 8.46
CA PHE A 23 21.91 17.05 7.35
C PHE A 23 22.63 16.54 6.11
N ALA A 24 22.48 15.24 5.84
CA ALA A 24 22.82 14.72 4.52
C ALA A 24 22.04 15.54 3.50
N ASN A 25 22.72 16.00 2.45
CA ASN A 25 22.05 16.73 1.38
C ASN A 25 20.93 15.85 0.83
N PRO A 26 19.69 16.37 0.73
CA PRO A 26 18.58 15.58 0.23
C PRO A 26 18.88 15.13 -1.19
N SER A 27 18.62 13.85 -1.48
CA SER A 27 18.75 13.34 -2.83
C SER A 27 17.76 14.04 -3.76
N ARG A 28 17.98 13.97 -5.08
CA ARG A 28 17.02 14.49 -6.06
C ARG A 28 15.63 13.91 -5.86
N GLU A 29 15.54 12.60 -5.57
CA GLU A 29 14.27 11.93 -5.29
C GLU A 29 13.60 12.46 -4.02
N ASP A 30 14.35 12.77 -2.96
CA ASP A 30 13.81 13.38 -1.73
C ASP A 30 13.24 14.78 -1.97
N ILE A 31 13.88 15.56 -2.85
CA ILE A 31 13.38 16.89 -3.22
C ILE A 31 12.06 16.77 -3.96
N VAL A 32 11.98 15.88 -4.95
CA VAL A 32 10.74 15.62 -5.72
C VAL A 32 9.65 15.09 -4.80
N PHE A 33 9.97 14.11 -3.94
CA PHE A 33 9.05 13.56 -2.94
C PHE A 33 8.42 14.66 -2.06
N ARG A 34 9.26 15.53 -1.48
CA ARG A 34 8.78 16.63 -0.63
C ARG A 34 7.91 17.62 -1.40
N ALA A 35 8.32 17.96 -2.63
CA ALA A 35 7.57 18.88 -3.48
C ALA A 35 6.19 18.30 -3.84
N ILE A 36 6.10 17.02 -4.20
CA ILE A 36 4.82 16.34 -4.43
C ILE A 36 3.96 16.39 -3.16
N CYS A 37 4.51 16.02 -2.01
CA CYS A 37 3.77 16.00 -0.75
C CYS A 37 3.20 17.38 -0.38
N VAL A 38 3.98 18.45 -0.55
CA VAL A 38 3.52 19.82 -0.28
C VAL A 38 2.41 20.23 -1.22
N ASN A 39 2.56 20.00 -2.53
CA ASN A 39 1.54 20.36 -3.51
C ASN A 39 0.25 19.53 -3.36
N LEU A 40 0.38 18.25 -3.02
CA LEU A 40 -0.75 17.37 -2.76
C LEU A 40 -1.55 17.81 -1.53
N ARG A 41 -0.88 18.16 -0.42
CA ARG A 41 -1.55 18.75 0.77
C ARG A 41 -2.32 20.03 0.42
N GLN A 42 -1.78 20.82 -0.51
CA GLN A 42 -2.39 22.06 -0.98
C GLN A 42 -3.39 21.85 -2.15
N ARG A 43 -3.62 20.60 -2.59
CA ARG A 43 -4.50 20.25 -3.72
C ARG A 43 -4.14 20.98 -5.03
N LYS A 44 -2.85 21.25 -5.24
CA LYS A 44 -2.33 21.92 -6.44
C LYS A 44 -2.09 20.93 -7.59
N TRP A 45 -3.15 20.29 -8.07
CA TRP A 45 -3.09 19.26 -9.12
C TRP A 45 -2.40 19.73 -10.41
N LYS A 46 -2.65 20.98 -10.84
CA LYS A 46 -1.97 21.57 -12.01
C LYS A 46 -0.45 21.64 -11.89
N VAL A 47 0.07 21.78 -10.67
CA VAL A 47 1.53 21.75 -10.42
C VAL A 47 2.01 20.30 -10.45
N LEU A 48 1.25 19.37 -9.89
CA LEU A 48 1.55 17.94 -9.95
C LEU A 48 1.60 17.44 -11.41
N ASP A 49 0.75 17.93 -12.30
CA ASP A 49 0.76 17.60 -13.74
C ASP A 49 2.12 17.91 -14.39
N GLN A 50 2.76 19.00 -13.97
CA GLN A 50 4.10 19.39 -14.45
C GLN A 50 5.19 18.48 -13.88
N MET A 51 4.93 17.84 -12.74
CA MET A 51 5.86 16.93 -12.06
C MET A 51 5.64 15.45 -12.44
N ALA A 52 4.53 15.11 -13.11
CA ALA A 52 4.19 13.75 -13.51
C ALA A 52 5.32 13.00 -14.24
N PRO A 53 6.10 13.62 -15.15
CA PRO A 53 7.23 12.93 -15.82
C PRO A 53 8.37 12.50 -14.90
N SER A 54 8.42 13.02 -13.67
CA SER A 54 9.43 12.66 -12.66
C SER A 54 8.96 11.58 -11.69
N LEU A 55 7.73 11.08 -11.85
CA LEU A 55 7.19 10.01 -11.02
C LEU A 55 7.86 8.68 -11.33
N THR A 56 8.28 8.00 -10.27
CA THR A 56 8.69 6.60 -10.29
C THR A 56 7.73 5.78 -9.42
N ASN A 57 7.69 4.47 -9.63
CA ASN A 57 6.84 3.60 -8.80
C ASN A 57 7.20 3.66 -7.31
N SER A 58 8.49 3.67 -6.98
CA SER A 58 8.98 3.85 -5.61
C SER A 58 8.47 5.15 -5.00
N LEU A 59 8.47 6.24 -5.77
CA LEU A 59 8.02 7.55 -5.32
C LEU A 59 6.51 7.58 -5.09
N VAL A 60 5.74 6.93 -5.97
CA VAL A 60 4.28 6.79 -5.80
C VAL A 60 3.97 6.00 -4.53
N SER A 61 4.59 4.83 -4.32
CA SER A 61 4.43 4.03 -3.10
C SER A 61 4.75 4.86 -1.85
N ARG A 62 5.88 5.59 -1.88
CA ARG A 62 6.33 6.43 -0.77
C ARG A 62 5.35 7.57 -0.46
N VAL A 63 4.79 8.22 -1.48
CA VAL A 63 3.76 9.27 -1.30
C VAL A 63 2.47 8.66 -0.75
N VAL A 64 2.00 7.54 -1.28
CA VAL A 64 0.80 6.85 -0.75
C VAL A 64 0.96 6.54 0.74
N CYS A 65 2.09 5.99 1.15
CA CYS A 65 2.39 5.70 2.56
C CYS A 65 2.47 6.95 3.44
N GLU A 66 3.05 8.05 2.95
CA GLU A 66 3.11 9.33 3.67
C GLU A 66 1.71 9.86 4.00
N PHE A 67 0.73 9.61 3.13
CA PHE A 67 -0.66 10.05 3.30
C PHE A 67 -1.56 8.98 3.92
N ARG A 68 -1.03 7.94 4.59
CA ARG A 68 -1.84 6.90 5.25
C ARG A 68 -2.86 7.43 6.28
N LYS A 69 -2.57 8.57 6.92
CA LYS A 69 -3.48 9.26 7.86
C LYS A 69 -4.57 10.08 7.15
N SER A 70 -4.50 10.18 5.82
CA SER A 70 -5.45 10.90 4.97
C SER A 70 -5.79 10.02 3.77
N PRO A 71 -6.40 8.83 3.99
CA PRO A 71 -6.56 7.78 2.98
C PRO A 71 -7.32 8.27 1.75
N LYS A 72 -8.28 9.18 1.90
CA LYS A 72 -8.97 9.81 0.76
C LYS A 72 -8.01 10.55 -0.17
N LEU A 73 -7.07 11.32 0.39
CA LEU A 73 -6.11 12.08 -0.41
C LEU A 73 -5.04 11.15 -1.03
N ALA A 74 -4.66 10.08 -0.33
CA ALA A 74 -3.81 9.04 -0.89
C ALA A 74 -4.46 8.36 -2.10
N LEU A 75 -5.76 8.06 -2.03
CA LEU A 75 -6.52 7.47 -3.12
C LEU A 75 -6.69 8.43 -4.30
N GLU A 76 -7.04 9.70 -4.04
CA GLU A 76 -7.11 10.74 -5.08
C GLU A 76 -5.76 10.88 -5.81
N PHE A 77 -4.65 10.89 -5.08
CA PHE A 77 -3.31 10.90 -5.68
C PHE A 77 -3.05 9.66 -6.53
N TYR A 78 -3.33 8.47 -5.99
CA TYR A 78 -3.11 7.21 -6.69
C TYR A 78 -3.91 7.10 -8.00
N ASN A 79 -5.15 7.59 -8.01
CA ASN A 79 -5.97 7.64 -9.23
C ASN A 79 -5.48 8.71 -10.21
N TRP A 80 -5.10 9.89 -9.72
CA TRP A 80 -4.50 10.94 -10.56
C TRP A 80 -3.22 10.45 -11.27
N VAL A 81 -2.40 9.64 -10.60
CA VAL A 81 -1.21 9.03 -11.22
C VAL A 81 -1.59 8.15 -12.42
N GLU A 82 -2.69 7.40 -12.35
CA GLU A 82 -3.21 6.56 -13.45
C GLU A 82 -3.60 7.37 -14.67
N GLU A 83 -4.27 8.50 -14.43
CA GLU A 83 -4.76 9.40 -15.47
C GLU A 83 -3.61 10.20 -16.09
N SER A 84 -2.48 10.34 -15.37
CA SER A 84 -1.31 11.09 -15.81
C SER A 84 -0.44 10.29 -16.79
N LYS A 85 -0.56 10.62 -18.08
CA LYS A 85 0.37 10.33 -19.20
C LYS A 85 1.21 9.06 -19.08
N GLY A 86 0.59 7.90 -19.28
CA GLY A 86 1.29 6.64 -19.57
C GLY A 86 1.97 5.97 -18.38
N PHE A 87 1.72 6.44 -17.16
CA PHE A 87 2.19 5.75 -15.97
C PHE A 87 1.35 4.50 -15.73
N SER A 88 1.94 3.32 -15.94
CA SER A 88 1.30 2.06 -15.57
C SER A 88 1.50 1.82 -14.08
N LYS A 89 0.40 1.65 -13.34
CA LYS A 89 0.42 1.23 -11.94
C LYS A 89 1.22 -0.07 -11.82
N THR A 90 2.26 -0.04 -11.00
CA THR A 90 2.95 -1.27 -10.63
C THR A 90 2.23 -1.97 -9.49
N LEU A 91 2.52 -3.25 -9.37
CA LEU A 91 2.02 -4.05 -8.26
C LEU A 91 2.44 -3.47 -6.91
N GLU A 92 3.65 -2.92 -6.79
CA GLU A 92 4.17 -2.28 -5.57
C GLU A 92 3.29 -1.10 -5.11
N SER A 93 3.04 -0.11 -5.98
CA SER A 93 2.24 1.07 -5.62
C SER A 93 0.78 0.70 -5.36
N SER A 94 0.31 -0.37 -5.99
CA SER A 94 -1.04 -0.91 -5.82
C SER A 94 -1.22 -1.62 -4.48
N CYS A 95 -0.24 -2.41 -4.05
CA CYS A 95 -0.23 -3.00 -2.71
C CYS A 95 -0.14 -1.93 -1.62
N ALA A 96 0.66 -0.87 -1.83
CA ALA A 96 0.74 0.25 -0.89
C ALA A 96 -0.62 0.92 -0.67
N ILE A 97 -1.38 1.21 -1.74
CA ILE A 97 -2.70 1.85 -1.58
C ILE A 97 -3.74 0.90 -0.99
N VAL A 98 -3.73 -0.38 -1.34
CA VAL A 98 -4.63 -1.38 -0.73
C VAL A 98 -4.36 -1.52 0.76
N HIS A 99 -3.09 -1.50 1.17
CA HIS A 99 -2.72 -1.50 2.58
C HIS A 99 -3.30 -0.27 3.30
N VAL A 100 -3.13 0.93 2.74
CA VAL A 100 -3.72 2.17 3.30
C VAL A 100 -5.25 2.12 3.36
N MET A 101 -5.92 1.57 2.34
CA MET A 101 -7.38 1.43 2.34
C MET A 101 -7.85 0.43 3.41
N THR A 102 -7.20 -0.72 3.51
CA THR A 102 -7.49 -1.75 4.52
C THR A 102 -7.29 -1.23 5.94
N ASP A 103 -6.15 -0.59 6.23
CA ASP A 103 -5.83 -0.01 7.54
C ASP A 103 -6.83 1.08 7.96
N SER A 104 -7.36 1.81 6.98
CA SER A 104 -8.39 2.83 7.21
C SER A 104 -9.83 2.29 7.16
N ARG A 105 -10.00 0.97 7.08
CA ARG A 105 -11.30 0.26 7.00
C ARG A 105 -12.15 0.68 5.79
N ARG A 106 -11.51 1.18 4.73
CA ARG A 106 -12.13 1.52 3.45
C ARG A 106 -12.12 0.31 2.53
N PHE A 107 -12.84 -0.73 2.94
CA PHE A 107 -12.79 -2.02 2.26
C PHE A 107 -13.25 -1.91 0.81
N ASP A 108 -14.37 -1.23 0.52
CA ASP A 108 -14.87 -1.09 -0.85
C ASP A 108 -13.84 -0.49 -1.84
N ASP A 109 -13.06 0.50 -1.40
CA ASP A 109 -11.98 1.07 -2.23
C ASP A 109 -10.83 0.06 -2.42
N ALA A 110 -10.46 -0.66 -1.35
CA ALA A 110 -9.48 -1.74 -1.44
C ALA A 110 -9.94 -2.81 -2.42
N LEU A 111 -11.22 -3.21 -2.38
CA LEU A 111 -11.84 -4.18 -3.29
C LEU A 111 -11.73 -3.73 -4.74
N SER A 112 -12.12 -2.48 -5.01
CA SER A 112 -12.10 -1.92 -6.36
C SER A 112 -10.69 -1.92 -6.96
N ILE A 113 -9.69 -1.50 -6.18
CA ILE A 113 -8.29 -1.49 -6.62
C ILE A 113 -7.80 -2.92 -6.86
N MET A 114 -8.08 -3.85 -5.95
CA MET A 114 -7.70 -5.25 -6.11
C MET A 114 -8.36 -5.88 -7.35
N GLY A 115 -9.66 -5.63 -7.58
CA GLY A 115 -10.36 -6.13 -8.76
C GLY A 115 -9.73 -5.65 -10.07
N ASN A 116 -9.32 -4.38 -10.13
CA ASN A 116 -8.60 -3.84 -11.29
C ASN A 116 -7.25 -4.54 -11.52
N LEU A 117 -6.51 -4.88 -10.46
CA LEU A 117 -5.26 -5.63 -10.56
C LEU A 117 -5.48 -7.06 -11.09
N MET A 118 -6.57 -7.71 -10.70
CA MET A 118 -6.92 -9.06 -11.13
C MET A 118 -7.24 -9.11 -12.63
N HIS A 119 -7.89 -8.09 -13.18
CA HIS A 119 -8.17 -8.01 -14.63
C HIS A 119 -6.92 -7.78 -15.48
N VAL A 120 -5.92 -7.05 -14.96
CA VAL A 120 -4.71 -6.68 -15.71
C VAL A 120 -3.63 -7.77 -15.62
N SER A 121 -3.57 -8.52 -14.53
CA SER A 121 -2.59 -9.59 -14.35
C SER A 121 -3.13 -10.94 -14.84
N PHE A 122 -2.73 -11.36 -16.04
CA PHE A 122 -2.93 -12.72 -16.58
C PHE A 122 -2.24 -13.85 -15.76
N GLY A 123 -1.91 -13.61 -14.50
CA GLY A 123 -1.19 -14.52 -13.59
C GLY A 123 -1.82 -14.70 -12.21
N GLY A 124 -3.02 -14.15 -11.97
CA GLY A 124 -3.86 -14.52 -10.83
C GLY A 124 -3.36 -14.10 -9.45
N PHE A 125 -4.17 -14.48 -8.45
CA PHE A 125 -4.05 -14.12 -7.03
C PHE A 125 -2.71 -14.48 -6.37
N ALA A 126 -1.99 -15.47 -6.92
CA ALA A 126 -0.69 -15.90 -6.41
C ALA A 126 0.37 -14.78 -6.44
N ARG A 127 0.43 -13.99 -7.52
CA ARG A 127 1.37 -12.85 -7.57
C ARG A 127 1.02 -11.75 -6.58
N LEU A 128 -0.26 -11.63 -6.23
CA LEU A 128 -0.71 -10.66 -5.23
C LEU A 128 -0.18 -11.06 -3.85
N VAL A 129 -0.27 -12.34 -3.50
CA VAL A 129 0.26 -12.90 -2.23
C VAL A 129 1.78 -12.71 -2.14
N ASP A 130 2.52 -13.04 -3.21
CA ASP A 130 3.98 -12.88 -3.25
C ASP A 130 4.41 -11.42 -3.00
N VAL A 131 3.61 -10.44 -3.44
CA VAL A 131 3.93 -9.01 -3.21
C VAL A 131 3.52 -8.54 -1.81
N TYR A 132 2.45 -9.05 -1.24
CA TYR A 132 2.11 -8.70 0.14
C TYR A 132 3.12 -9.26 1.15
N GLU A 133 3.74 -10.42 0.86
CA GLU A 133 4.90 -10.91 1.62
C GLU A 133 6.10 -9.97 1.46
N LEU A 134 6.40 -9.53 0.23
CA LEU A 134 7.49 -8.58 -0.04
C LEU A 134 7.28 -7.22 0.67
N CYS A 135 6.03 -6.83 0.88
CA CYS A 135 5.64 -5.60 1.56
C CYS A 135 5.44 -5.75 3.08
N GLU A 136 5.83 -6.87 3.70
CA GLU A 136 5.66 -7.16 5.15
C GLU A 136 4.23 -6.91 5.65
N SER A 137 3.22 -7.25 4.83
CA SER A 137 1.83 -6.90 5.14
C SER A 137 1.26 -7.69 6.32
N THR A 138 0.31 -7.09 7.03
CA THR A 138 -0.33 -7.73 8.19
C THR A 138 -1.28 -8.86 7.73
N PRO A 139 -1.48 -9.91 8.55
CA PRO A 139 -2.45 -10.97 8.25
C PRO A 139 -3.87 -10.46 7.94
N ALA A 140 -4.23 -9.28 8.45
CA ALA A 140 -5.51 -8.64 8.18
C ALA A 140 -5.71 -8.26 6.69
N VAL A 141 -4.63 -8.02 5.94
CA VAL A 141 -4.70 -7.75 4.50
C VAL A 141 -5.10 -9.00 3.74
N PHE A 142 -4.62 -10.17 4.15
CA PHE A 142 -5.03 -11.44 3.56
C PHE A 142 -6.50 -11.78 3.87
N ASP A 143 -6.96 -11.49 5.10
CA ASP A 143 -8.37 -11.60 5.44
C ASP A 143 -9.26 -10.68 4.62
N ALA A 144 -8.80 -9.45 4.39
CA ALA A 144 -9.50 -8.49 3.54
C ALA A 144 -9.54 -8.98 2.08
N LEU A 145 -8.44 -9.57 1.59
CA LEU A 145 -8.36 -10.15 0.24
C LEU A 145 -9.28 -11.35 0.05
N VAL A 146 -9.34 -12.29 1.00
CA VAL A 146 -10.27 -13.42 0.90
C VAL A 146 -11.72 -12.94 0.89
N ARG A 147 -12.07 -12.05 1.83
CA ARG A 147 -13.41 -11.45 1.91
C ARG A 147 -13.78 -10.70 0.63
N ALA A 148 -12.80 -10.01 0.03
CA ALA A 148 -12.93 -9.31 -1.23
C ALA A 148 -13.37 -10.24 -2.36
N CYS A 149 -12.63 -11.32 -2.52
CA CYS A 149 -12.85 -12.31 -3.56
C CYS A 149 -14.25 -12.93 -3.41
N THR A 150 -14.66 -13.27 -2.19
CA THR A 150 -16.00 -13.83 -1.95
C THR A 150 -17.11 -12.84 -2.29
N GLN A 151 -16.97 -11.57 -1.90
CA GLN A 151 -18.01 -10.54 -2.15
C GLN A 151 -18.27 -10.27 -3.63
N ILE A 152 -17.26 -10.44 -4.49
CA ILE A 152 -17.40 -10.28 -5.95
C ILE A 152 -17.68 -11.61 -6.68
N GLY A 153 -17.87 -12.71 -5.96
CA GLY A 153 -18.10 -14.04 -6.53
C GLY A 153 -16.86 -14.71 -7.13
N ALA A 154 -15.66 -14.17 -6.89
CA ALA A 154 -14.39 -14.74 -7.33
C ALA A 154 -13.89 -15.83 -6.37
N THR A 155 -14.70 -16.85 -6.15
CA THR A 155 -14.45 -17.94 -5.17
C THR A 155 -13.18 -18.75 -5.47
N GLU A 156 -12.91 -19.03 -6.75
CA GLU A 156 -11.67 -19.71 -7.17
C GLU A 156 -10.43 -18.88 -6.81
N GLY A 157 -10.55 -17.55 -6.95
CA GLY A 157 -9.52 -16.62 -6.56
C GLY A 157 -9.25 -16.59 -5.07
N ALA A 158 -10.32 -16.53 -4.29
CA ALA A 158 -10.27 -16.63 -2.84
C ALA A 158 -9.56 -17.93 -2.40
N TYR A 159 -9.89 -19.05 -3.07
CA TYR A 159 -9.31 -20.36 -2.77
C TYR A 159 -7.81 -20.40 -3.06
N GLU A 160 -7.38 -19.89 -4.20
CA GLU A 160 -5.96 -19.85 -4.57
C GLU A 160 -5.13 -18.95 -3.63
N VAL A 161 -5.69 -17.84 -3.13
CA VAL A 161 -5.08 -17.03 -2.04
C VAL A 161 -4.87 -17.88 -0.79
N ILE A 162 -5.93 -18.53 -0.30
CA ILE A 162 -5.89 -19.34 0.93
C ILE A 162 -4.88 -20.49 0.79
N LYS A 163 -4.85 -21.14 -0.37
CA LYS A 163 -3.96 -22.26 -0.68
C LYS A 163 -2.51 -21.81 -0.74
N LYS A 164 -2.20 -20.67 -1.38
CA LYS A 164 -0.86 -20.10 -1.43
C LYS A 164 -0.36 -19.72 -0.02
N LEU A 165 -1.18 -19.00 0.75
CA LEU A 165 -0.84 -18.64 2.13
C LEU A 165 -0.49 -19.86 2.97
N ARG A 166 -1.26 -20.96 2.83
CA ARG A 166 -0.96 -22.22 3.51
C ARG A 166 0.40 -22.80 3.13
N VAL A 167 0.78 -22.74 1.84
CA VAL A 167 2.10 -23.19 1.37
C VAL A 167 3.22 -22.33 1.97
N ASP A 168 3.00 -21.02 2.09
CA ASP A 168 3.98 -20.08 2.65
C ASP A 168 3.99 -20.04 4.19
N GLY A 169 3.14 -20.83 4.84
CA GLY A 169 3.03 -20.90 6.32
C GLY A 169 2.21 -19.78 6.96
N CYS A 170 1.57 -18.94 6.15
CA CYS A 170 0.63 -17.90 6.57
C CYS A 170 -0.80 -18.43 6.68
N TRP A 171 -1.62 -17.82 7.55
CA TRP A 171 -3.00 -18.23 7.77
C TRP A 171 -3.92 -17.03 7.75
N VAL A 172 -5.05 -17.17 7.06
CA VAL A 172 -6.18 -16.25 7.20
C VAL A 172 -6.95 -16.57 8.48
N SER A 173 -7.59 -15.57 9.08
CA SER A 173 -8.34 -15.77 10.31
C SER A 173 -9.58 -16.64 10.10
N ILE A 174 -10.12 -17.17 11.20
CA ILE A 174 -11.38 -17.89 11.19
C ILE A 174 -12.54 -17.05 10.65
N HIS A 175 -12.46 -15.72 10.73
CA HIS A 175 -13.46 -14.83 10.14
C HIS A 175 -13.37 -14.81 8.62
N ALA A 176 -12.18 -14.88 8.04
CA ALA A 176 -12.04 -14.99 6.59
C ALA A 176 -12.58 -16.34 6.10
N TRP A 177 -12.31 -17.43 6.84
CA TRP A 177 -12.86 -18.76 6.56
C TRP A 177 -14.38 -18.83 6.66
N ASN A 178 -14.99 -18.20 7.66
CA ASN A 178 -16.45 -18.21 7.85
C ASN A 178 -17.19 -17.33 6.83
N ASN A 179 -16.48 -16.43 6.14
CA ASN A 179 -17.01 -15.59 5.08
C ASN A 179 -16.56 -16.07 3.68
N PHE A 180 -16.01 -17.28 3.59
CA PHE A 180 -15.69 -17.96 2.34
C PHE A 180 -16.92 -18.69 1.81
#